data_AF-A0A2V5RBS9-F1
#
_entry.id   AF-A0A2V5RBS9-F1
#
_cell.length_a   1.000
_cell.length_b   1.000
_cell.length_c   1.000
_cell.angle_alpha   90.00
_cell.angle_beta   90.00
_cell.angle_gamma   90.00
#
_symmetry.space_group_name_H-M   'P 1'
#
loop_
_entity.id
_entity.type
_entity.pdbx_description
1 polymer ?
#
loop_
_entity_poly.entity_id
_entity_poly.type
_entity_poly.pdbx_seq_one_letter_code
_entity_poly.pdbx_strand_id
1 'polypeptide(L)'
;MDVSTIANLVNAFAVTAGVIFAAAQIRYYRQRRQRDAMLELVRSFQSPAFTSALRRVLSLPDGADAQKIREVLGPDGEDAVYLVSLTWESIGLLLFRRELSLDLVDDFFSGPILLSWKKLQVWAEEWRRELNRETGSEWFHWLAERMMEREKLSPPVPAYIAHRTWREPRRRLARDGLVGSDSR
;
A
#
# COMPACT_ATOMS: atom_id res chain seq x y z
N MET A 1 -12.80 -18.21 -54.30
CA MET A 1 -12.13 -18.12 -52.99
C MET A 1 -11.96 -19.53 -52.49
N ASP A 2 -10.71 -19.97 -52.28
CA ASP A 2 -10.43 -21.34 -51.88
C ASP A 2 -10.69 -21.56 -50.39
N VAL A 3 -11.18 -22.74 -50.04
CA VAL A 3 -11.47 -23.16 -48.65
C VAL A 3 -10.23 -22.99 -47.76
N SER A 4 -9.04 -23.20 -48.32
CA SER A 4 -7.74 -22.99 -47.66
C SER A 4 -7.51 -21.54 -47.24
N THR A 5 -7.93 -20.57 -48.07
CA THR A 5 -7.77 -19.14 -47.78
C THR A 5 -8.71 -18.72 -46.64
N ILE A 6 -9.95 -19.24 -46.64
CA ILE A 6 -10.92 -19.00 -45.57
C ILE A 6 -10.42 -19.62 -44.26
N ALA A 7 -9.91 -20.86 -44.29
CA ALA A 7 -9.37 -21.53 -43.10
C ALA A 7 -8.15 -20.78 -42.51
N ASN A 8 -7.25 -20.29 -43.36
CA ASN A 8 -6.09 -19.51 -42.92
C ASN A 8 -6.51 -18.16 -42.28
N LEU A 9 -7.51 -17.49 -42.85
CA LEU A 9 -8.09 -16.26 -42.28
C LEU A 9 -8.71 -16.50 -40.91
N VAL A 10 -9.47 -17.59 -40.74
CA VAL A 10 -10.08 -17.96 -39.46
C VAL A 10 -9.00 -18.26 -38.41
N ASN A 11 -7.96 -19.01 -38.77
CA ASN A 11 -6.84 -19.29 -37.87
C ASN A 11 -6.09 -18.01 -37.46
N ALA A 12 -5.76 -17.15 -38.41
CA ALA A 12 -5.10 -15.88 -38.14
C ALA A 12 -5.94 -14.98 -37.20
N PHE A 13 -7.26 -14.94 -37.41
CA PHE A 13 -8.18 -14.22 -36.54
C PHE A 13 -8.24 -14.83 -35.14
N ALA A 14 -8.35 -16.16 -35.03
CA ALA A 14 -8.40 -16.86 -33.74
C ALA A 14 -7.13 -16.64 -32.91
N VAL A 15 -5.94 -16.72 -33.53
CA VAL A 15 -4.67 -16.45 -32.85
C VAL A 15 -4.60 -15.00 -32.38
N THR A 16 -4.96 -14.04 -33.25
CA THR A 16 -4.94 -12.61 -32.90
C THR A 16 -5.90 -12.29 -31.77
N ALA A 17 -7.13 -12.81 -31.83
CA ALA A 17 -8.12 -12.65 -30.77
C ALA A 17 -7.66 -13.28 -29.45
N GLY A 18 -7.03 -14.46 -29.51
CA GLY A 18 -6.45 -15.13 -28.35
C GLY A 18 -5.35 -14.31 -27.67
N VAL A 19 -4.45 -13.70 -28.45
CA VAL A 19 -3.39 -12.81 -27.92
C VAL A 19 -3.97 -11.56 -27.27
N ILE A 20 -4.93 -10.90 -27.93
CA ILE A 20 -5.61 -9.70 -27.38
C ILE A 20 -6.32 -10.06 -26.07
N PHE A 21 -7.04 -11.17 -26.06
CA PHE A 21 -7.75 -11.65 -24.88
C PHE A 21 -6.80 -11.97 -23.73
N ALA A 22 -5.69 -12.68 -23.99
CA ALA A 22 -4.67 -12.95 -22.99
C ALA A 22 -4.04 -11.67 -22.44
N ALA A 23 -3.72 -10.70 -23.29
CA ALA A 23 -3.20 -9.40 -22.86
C ALA A 23 -4.21 -8.63 -21.98
N ALA A 24 -5.50 -8.63 -22.37
CA ALA A 24 -6.56 -8.04 -21.58
C ALA A 24 -6.73 -8.72 -20.22
N GLN A 25 -6.70 -10.06 -20.18
CA GLN A 25 -6.77 -10.83 -18.93
C GLN A 25 -5.58 -10.55 -18.01
N ILE A 26 -4.35 -10.49 -18.54
CA ILE A 26 -3.16 -10.15 -17.75
C ILE A 26 -3.32 -8.75 -17.13
N ARG A 27 -3.83 -7.78 -17.90
CA ARG A 27 -4.08 -6.43 -17.39
C ARG A 27 -5.14 -6.42 -16.29
N TYR A 28 -6.25 -7.12 -16.48
CA TYR A 28 -7.32 -7.24 -15.49
C TYR A 28 -6.82 -7.89 -14.19
N TYR A 29 -6.05 -8.97 -14.30
CA TYR A 29 -5.48 -9.67 -13.15
C TYR A 29 -4.53 -8.76 -12.34
N ARG A 30 -3.68 -8.00 -13.03
CA ARG A 30 -2.79 -7.01 -12.38
C ARG A 30 -3.58 -5.94 -11.63
N GLN A 31 -4.64 -5.39 -12.23
CA GLN A 31 -5.49 -4.39 -11.57
C GLN A 31 -6.24 -4.98 -10.36
N ARG A 32 -6.75 -6.21 -10.47
CA ARG A 32 -7.44 -6.87 -9.37
C ARG A 32 -6.50 -7.10 -8.19
N ARG A 33 -5.29 -7.62 -8.44
CA ARG A 33 -4.26 -7.83 -7.42
C ARG A 33 -3.92 -6.54 -6.67
N GLN A 34 -3.79 -5.41 -7.38
CA GLN A 34 -3.54 -4.11 -6.75
C GLN A 34 -4.70 -3.67 -5.84
N ARG A 35 -5.95 -3.87 -6.27
CA ARG A 35 -7.14 -3.54 -5.45
C ARG A 35 -7.21 -4.41 -4.20
N ASP A 36 -6.94 -5.70 -4.32
CA ASP A 36 -6.96 -6.63 -3.20
C ASP A 36 -5.85 -6.27 -2.18
N ALA A 37 -4.63 -5.97 -2.65
CA ALA A 37 -3.53 -5.51 -1.80
C ALA A 37 -3.86 -4.21 -1.06
N MET A 38 -4.49 -3.25 -1.76
CA MET A 38 -4.93 -1.99 -1.15
C MET A 38 -5.96 -2.22 -0.04
N LEU A 39 -6.96 -3.08 -0.28
CA LEU A 39 -7.98 -3.40 0.72
C LEU A 39 -7.38 -4.09 1.94
N GLU A 40 -6.43 -5.00 1.74
CA GLU A 40 -5.76 -5.70 2.83
C GLU A 40 -4.92 -4.74 3.69
N LEU A 41 -4.18 -3.83 3.06
CA LEU A 41 -3.44 -2.78 3.74
C LEU A 41 -4.34 -1.88 4.60
N VAL A 42 -5.47 -1.44 4.04
CA VAL A 42 -6.46 -0.63 4.77
C VAL A 42 -7.01 -1.40 5.97
N ARG A 43 -7.34 -2.70 5.79
CA ARG A 43 -7.86 -3.54 6.88
C ARG A 43 -6.85 -3.74 8.00
N SER A 44 -5.58 -3.97 7.67
CA SER A 44 -4.50 -4.11 8.65
C SER A 44 -4.40 -2.87 9.54
N PHE A 45 -4.36 -1.68 8.92
CA PHE A 45 -4.24 -0.40 9.65
C PHE A 45 -5.48 -0.05 10.47
N GLN A 46 -6.66 -0.30 9.92
CA GLN A 46 -7.94 -0.04 10.60
C GLN A 46 -8.26 -1.06 11.69
N SER A 47 -7.40 -2.05 11.92
CA SER A 47 -7.56 -2.95 13.04
C SER A 47 -7.42 -2.17 14.37
N PRO A 48 -8.33 -2.37 15.35
CA PRO A 48 -8.28 -1.67 16.63
C PRO A 48 -6.95 -1.87 17.37
N ALA A 49 -6.38 -3.07 17.27
CA ALA A 49 -5.10 -3.42 17.88
C ALA A 49 -3.97 -2.57 17.31
N PHE A 50 -3.84 -2.52 15.98
CA PHE A 50 -2.80 -1.72 15.34
C PHE A 50 -2.99 -0.23 15.60
N THR A 51 -4.20 0.31 15.46
CA THR A 51 -4.46 1.72 15.72
C THR A 51 -4.13 2.12 17.16
N SER A 52 -4.46 1.26 18.13
CA SER A 52 -4.11 1.48 19.54
C SER A 52 -2.60 1.46 19.76
N ALA A 53 -1.91 0.44 19.22
CA ALA A 53 -0.46 0.31 19.33
C ALA A 53 0.28 1.48 18.66
N LEU A 54 -0.13 1.87 17.45
CA LEU A 54 0.45 3.00 16.74
C LEU A 54 0.29 4.29 17.55
N ARG A 55 -0.89 4.56 18.13
CA ARG A 55 -1.08 5.75 18.98
C ARG A 55 -0.13 5.76 20.17
N ARG A 56 0.08 4.60 20.81
CA ARG A 56 1.03 4.44 21.93
C ARG A 56 2.46 4.71 21.45
N VAL A 57 2.89 4.09 20.36
CA VAL A 57 4.23 4.34 19.77
C VAL A 57 4.43 5.81 19.44
N LEU A 58 3.44 6.48 18.84
CA LEU A 58 3.55 7.89 18.48
C LEU A 58 3.62 8.84 19.69
N SER A 59 3.22 8.38 20.89
CA SER A 59 3.36 9.15 22.14
C SER A 59 4.77 9.10 22.73
N LEU A 60 5.65 8.22 22.23
CA LEU A 60 7.04 8.14 22.66
C LEU A 60 7.82 9.41 22.28
N PRO A 61 8.90 9.74 23.01
CA PRO A 61 9.88 10.69 22.53
C PRO A 61 10.60 10.16 21.27
N ASP A 62 11.17 11.06 20.48
CA ASP A 62 11.99 10.66 19.33
C ASP A 62 13.23 9.90 19.82
N GLY A 63 13.58 8.80 19.14
CA GLY A 63 14.71 7.95 19.52
C GLY A 63 14.56 7.30 20.89
N ALA A 64 13.37 6.81 21.23
CA ALA A 64 13.15 6.10 22.49
C ALA A 64 13.95 4.78 22.51
N ASP A 65 14.67 4.57 23.61
CA ASP A 65 15.35 3.32 23.95
C ASP A 65 14.39 2.36 24.69
N ALA A 66 14.85 1.13 24.93
CA ALA A 66 14.05 0.10 25.61
C ALA A 66 13.59 0.54 27.02
N GLN A 67 14.43 1.28 27.77
CA GLN A 67 14.06 1.78 29.08
C GLN A 67 12.94 2.80 28.98
N LYS A 68 13.03 3.73 28.02
CA LYS A 68 12.08 4.81 27.82
C LYS A 68 10.72 4.29 27.37
N ILE A 69 10.73 3.25 26.53
CA ILE A 69 9.51 2.53 26.14
C ILE A 69 8.79 2.00 27.37
N ARG A 70 9.50 1.32 28.28
CA ARG A 70 8.92 0.80 29.53
C ARG A 70 8.43 1.90 30.46
N GLU A 71 9.17 3.02 30.57
CA GLU A 71 8.77 4.17 31.39
C GLU A 71 7.48 4.84 30.89
N VAL A 72 7.38 5.10 29.58
CA VAL A 72 6.30 5.89 29.01
C VAL A 72 5.06 5.05 28.72
N LEU A 73 5.24 3.82 28.23
CA LEU A 73 4.14 2.97 27.80
C LEU A 73 3.74 1.93 28.86
N GLY A 74 4.55 1.72 29.88
CA GLY A 74 4.31 0.72 30.92
C GLY A 74 4.64 -0.71 30.49
N PRO A 75 4.21 -1.72 31.26
CA PRO A 75 4.59 -3.13 31.06
C PRO A 75 4.16 -3.69 29.71
N ASP A 76 3.00 -3.30 29.18
CA ASP A 76 2.51 -3.73 27.87
C ASP A 76 3.03 -2.83 26.72
N GLY A 77 4.05 -2.02 26.99
CA GLY A 77 4.59 -1.05 26.04
C GLY A 77 5.36 -1.71 24.92
N GLU A 78 6.15 -2.73 25.26
CA GLU A 78 6.97 -3.47 24.29
C GLU A 78 6.08 -4.20 23.27
N ASP A 79 4.95 -4.77 23.68
CA ASP A 79 3.99 -5.43 22.76
C ASP A 79 3.46 -4.47 21.68
N ALA A 80 3.21 -3.21 22.05
CA ALA A 80 2.78 -2.19 21.08
C ALA A 80 3.91 -1.85 20.10
N VAL A 81 5.14 -1.72 20.58
CA VAL A 81 6.33 -1.49 19.75
C VAL A 81 6.57 -2.66 18.81
N TYR A 82 6.46 -3.89 19.30
CA TYR A 82 6.58 -5.10 18.50
C TYR A 82 5.52 -5.18 17.41
N LEU A 83 4.24 -4.97 17.75
CA LEU A 83 3.15 -5.02 16.77
C LEU A 83 3.36 -4.00 15.64
N VAL A 84 3.70 -2.76 15.98
CA VAL A 84 3.94 -1.71 14.99
C VAL A 84 5.17 -2.04 14.14
N SER A 85 6.27 -2.43 14.76
CA SER A 85 7.51 -2.78 14.06
C SER A 85 7.31 -3.96 13.11
N LEU A 86 6.65 -5.04 13.54
CA LEU A 86 6.36 -6.21 12.70
C LEU A 86 5.40 -5.90 11.55
N THR A 87 4.47 -4.97 11.75
CA THR A 87 3.59 -4.52 10.67
C THR A 87 4.40 -3.80 9.59
N TRP A 88 5.31 -2.90 10.00
CA TRP A 88 6.19 -2.21 9.07
C TRP A 88 7.21 -3.15 8.40
N GLU A 89 7.75 -4.13 9.12
CA GLU A 89 8.57 -5.21 8.55
C GLU A 89 7.83 -5.93 7.42
N SER A 90 6.58 -6.32 7.69
CA SER A 90 5.75 -7.05 6.72
C SER A 90 5.50 -6.21 5.47
N ILE A 91 5.18 -4.92 5.63
CA ILE A 91 4.98 -4.00 4.51
C ILE A 91 6.28 -3.80 3.72
N GLY A 92 7.41 -3.64 4.41
CA GLY A 92 8.73 -3.50 3.78
C GLY A 92 9.09 -4.71 2.92
N LEU A 93 8.87 -5.92 3.45
CA LEU A 93 9.09 -7.16 2.71
C LEU A 93 8.17 -7.30 1.49
N LEU A 94 6.88 -6.95 1.63
CA LEU A 94 5.92 -7.00 0.53
C LEU A 94 6.26 -5.98 -0.57
N LEU A 95 6.70 -4.79 -0.19
CA LEU A 95 7.20 -3.78 -1.12
C LEU A 95 8.45 -4.29 -1.87
N PHE A 96 9.42 -4.85 -1.15
CA PHE A 96 10.62 -5.42 -1.75
C PHE A 96 10.30 -6.53 -2.76
N ARG A 97 9.33 -7.40 -2.43
CA ARG A 97 8.85 -8.48 -3.32
C ARG A 97 7.97 -7.99 -4.48
N ARG A 98 7.73 -6.68 -4.59
CA ARG A 98 6.84 -6.05 -5.59
C ARG A 98 5.39 -6.53 -5.49
N GLU A 99 4.99 -6.99 -4.30
CA GLU A 99 3.60 -7.28 -3.96
C GLU A 99 2.83 -5.98 -3.68
N LEU A 100 3.55 -4.95 -3.20
CA LEU A 100 3.09 -3.57 -3.09
C LEU A 100 3.92 -2.67 -3.99
N SER A 101 3.32 -1.58 -4.50
CA SER A 101 4.06 -0.50 -5.14
C SER A 101 4.46 0.56 -4.12
N LEU A 102 5.57 1.25 -4.39
CA LEU A 102 6.03 2.35 -3.55
C LEU A 102 4.99 3.47 -3.45
N ASP A 103 4.30 3.77 -4.57
CA ASP A 103 3.22 4.75 -4.60
C ASP A 103 2.05 4.36 -3.68
N LEU A 104 1.68 3.08 -3.67
CA LEU A 104 0.60 2.60 -2.82
C LEU A 104 0.99 2.69 -1.33
N VAL A 105 2.24 2.40 -0.98
CA VAL A 105 2.68 2.53 0.42
C VAL A 105 2.73 4.00 0.82
N ASP A 106 3.19 4.87 -0.06
CA ASP A 106 3.28 6.31 0.21
C ASP A 106 1.91 6.98 0.40
N ASP A 107 0.96 6.69 -0.50
CA ASP A 107 -0.40 7.25 -0.48
C ASP A 107 -1.13 6.95 0.84
N PHE A 108 -0.81 5.84 1.49
CA PHE A 108 -1.49 5.37 2.70
C PHE A 108 -0.68 5.56 3.99
N PHE A 109 0.64 5.38 3.95
CA PHE A 109 1.44 5.11 5.16
C PHE A 109 2.74 5.90 5.29
N SER A 110 3.11 6.76 4.35
CA SER A 110 4.37 7.54 4.41
C SER A 110 4.57 8.21 5.78
N GLY A 111 3.60 9.02 6.22
CA GLY A 111 3.65 9.72 7.51
C GLY A 111 3.80 8.78 8.73
N PRO A 112 2.88 7.82 8.96
CA PRO A 112 2.97 6.87 10.07
C PRO A 112 4.27 6.06 10.11
N ILE A 113 4.79 5.63 8.95
CA ILE A 113 6.06 4.90 8.85
C ILE A 113 7.22 5.79 9.33
N LEU A 114 7.33 7.01 8.78
CA LEU A 114 8.42 7.93 9.11
C LEU A 114 8.38 8.37 10.57
N LEU A 115 7.19 8.67 11.09
CA LEU A 115 7.03 9.02 12.50
C LEU A 115 7.40 7.85 13.40
N SER A 116 6.93 6.64 13.09
CA SER A 116 7.28 5.44 13.85
C SER A 116 8.78 5.19 13.83
N TRP A 117 9.44 5.33 12.67
CA TRP A 117 10.89 5.18 12.56
C TRP A 117 11.64 6.20 13.40
N LYS A 118 11.21 7.46 13.36
CA LYS A 118 11.76 8.54 14.21
C LYS A 118 11.69 8.21 15.70
N LYS A 119 10.61 7.54 16.14
CA LYS A 119 10.45 7.09 17.54
C LYS A 119 11.32 5.88 17.87
N LEU A 120 11.38 4.89 16.97
CA LEU A 120 11.85 3.54 17.28
C LEU A 120 13.24 3.19 16.74
N GLN A 121 13.90 4.05 15.97
CA GLN A 121 15.22 3.76 15.38
C GLN A 121 16.27 3.33 16.42
N VAL A 122 16.32 3.99 17.59
CA VAL A 122 17.28 3.67 18.66
C VAL A 122 16.99 2.30 19.25
N TRP A 123 15.73 2.05 19.62
CA TRP A 123 15.27 0.74 20.08
C TRP A 123 15.58 -0.38 19.07
N ALA A 124 15.34 -0.15 17.78
CA ALA A 124 15.62 -1.14 16.74
C ALA A 124 17.11 -1.49 16.65
N GLU A 125 17.99 -0.52 16.81
CA GLU A 125 19.44 -0.74 16.86
C GLU A 125 19.88 -1.48 18.12
N GLU A 126 19.35 -1.10 19.29
CA GLU A 126 19.61 -1.81 20.55
C GLU A 126 19.17 -3.26 20.47
N TRP A 127 17.98 -3.51 19.95
CA TRP A 127 17.42 -4.85 19.79
C TRP A 127 18.29 -5.74 18.89
N ARG A 128 18.87 -5.19 17.81
CA ARG A 128 19.86 -5.91 16.97
C ARG A 128 21.12 -6.28 17.75
N ARG A 129 21.62 -5.36 18.58
CA ARG A 129 22.83 -5.59 19.41
C ARG A 129 22.58 -6.65 20.48
N GLU A 130 21.45 -6.56 21.18
CA GLU A 130 21.07 -7.50 22.24
C GLU A 130 20.86 -8.92 21.71
N LEU A 131 20.21 -9.07 20.56
CA LEU A 131 20.00 -10.37 19.92
C LEU A 131 21.23 -10.87 19.13
N ASN A 132 22.29 -10.07 19.03
CA ASN A 132 23.44 -10.30 18.16
C ASN A 132 23.02 -10.68 16.73
N ARG A 133 22.05 -9.92 16.19
CA ARG A 133 21.41 -10.21 14.90
C ARG A 133 21.09 -8.93 14.15
N GLU A 134 21.90 -8.63 13.13
CA GLU A 134 21.75 -7.41 12.32
C GLU A 134 20.43 -7.35 11.54
N THR A 135 19.83 -8.50 11.23
CA THR A 135 18.57 -8.59 10.47
C THR A 135 17.32 -8.23 11.29
N GLY A 136 17.46 -7.96 12.60
CA GLY A 136 16.35 -7.47 13.42
C GLY A 136 15.83 -6.13 12.91
N SER A 137 14.53 -5.98 12.71
CA SER A 137 13.92 -4.75 12.19
C SER A 137 14.53 -4.23 10.86
N GLU A 138 15.07 -5.10 10.00
CA GLU A 138 15.76 -4.70 8.77
C GLU A 138 14.81 -4.09 7.72
N TRP A 139 13.63 -4.68 7.52
CA TRP A 139 12.71 -4.24 6.48
C TRP A 139 12.00 -2.96 6.86
N PHE A 140 11.77 -2.73 8.16
CA PHE A 140 11.25 -1.48 8.69
C PHE A 140 12.27 -0.35 8.49
N HIS A 141 13.55 -0.60 8.81
CA HIS A 141 14.61 0.38 8.54
C HIS A 141 14.69 0.70 7.04
N TRP A 142 14.81 -0.33 6.20
CA TRP A 142 14.87 -0.16 4.74
C TRP A 142 13.64 0.56 4.19
N LEU A 143 12.44 0.22 4.69
CA LEU A 143 11.20 0.88 4.28
C LEU A 143 11.20 2.36 4.65
N ALA A 144 11.64 2.71 5.85
CA ALA A 144 11.76 4.11 6.27
C ALA A 144 12.73 4.87 5.38
N GLU A 145 13.89 4.30 5.03
CA GLU A 145 14.82 4.92 4.08
C GLU A 145 14.19 5.19 2.72
N ARG A 146 13.45 4.22 2.16
CA ARG A 146 12.76 4.40 0.88
C ARG A 146 11.71 5.51 0.94
N MET A 147 11.00 5.65 2.06
CA MET A 147 10.06 6.76 2.26
C MET A 147 10.79 8.10 2.39
N MET A 148 11.88 8.18 3.15
CA MET A 148 12.70 9.39 3.31
C MET A 148 13.31 9.85 1.98
N GLU A 149 13.81 8.92 1.16
CA GLU A 149 14.34 9.22 -0.17
C GLU A 149 13.25 9.76 -1.10
N ARG A 150 12.06 9.17 -1.06
CA ARG A 150 10.92 9.62 -1.87
C ARG A 150 10.48 11.02 -1.47
N GLU A 151 10.39 11.31 -0.18
CA GLU A 151 10.04 12.65 0.34
C GLU A 151 11.08 13.70 -0.03
N LYS A 152 12.37 13.35 -0.03
CA LYS A 152 13.45 14.25 -0.51
C LYS A 152 13.32 14.58 -2.00
N LEU A 153 12.97 13.59 -2.82
CA LEU A 153 12.85 13.76 -4.28
C LEU A 153 11.55 14.48 -4.68
N SER A 154 10.46 14.20 -3.97
CA SER A 154 9.13 14.77 -4.23
C SER A 154 8.43 15.06 -2.90
N PRO A 155 8.64 16.26 -2.33
CA PRO A 155 7.99 16.63 -1.08
C PRO A 155 6.45 16.51 -1.21
N PRO A 156 5.78 15.90 -0.22
CA PRO A 156 4.34 15.71 -0.28
C PRO A 156 3.62 17.06 -0.25
N VAL A 157 2.74 17.28 -1.22
CA VAL A 157 1.81 18.42 -1.20
C VAL A 157 0.52 17.95 -0.56
N PRO A 158 0.00 18.62 0.49
CA PRO A 158 -1.24 18.22 1.12
C PRO A 158 -2.38 18.08 0.11
N ALA A 159 -3.16 17.00 0.20
CA ALA A 159 -4.19 16.67 -0.78
C ALA A 159 -5.22 17.80 -0.98
N TYR A 160 -5.58 18.51 0.09
CA TYR A 160 -6.50 19.66 0.04
C TYR A 160 -5.96 20.86 -0.77
N ILE A 161 -4.64 20.90 -1.00
CA ILE A 161 -3.96 21.88 -1.86
C ILE A 161 -3.79 21.29 -3.26
N ALA A 162 -3.17 20.12 -3.37
CA ALA A 162 -2.83 19.47 -4.64
C ALA A 162 -4.07 19.18 -5.51
N HIS A 163 -5.18 18.80 -4.87
CA HIS A 163 -6.42 18.39 -5.52
C HIS A 163 -7.58 19.36 -5.28
N ARG A 164 -7.30 20.62 -4.93
CA ARG A 164 -8.32 21.66 -4.66
C ARG A 164 -9.35 21.83 -5.79
N THR A 165 -8.96 21.52 -7.03
CA THR A 165 -9.80 21.64 -8.22
C THR A 165 -10.39 20.31 -8.71
N TRP A 166 -10.17 19.21 -7.97
CA TRP A 166 -10.65 17.90 -8.36
C TRP A 166 -12.19 17.87 -8.40
N ARG A 167 -12.74 17.23 -9.44
CA ARG A 167 -14.18 17.04 -9.63
C ARG A 167 -14.44 15.61 -10.02
N GLU A 168 -15.51 15.02 -9.46
CA GLU A 168 -15.95 13.69 -9.87
C GLU A 168 -16.20 13.67 -11.39
N PRO A 169 -15.64 12.71 -12.14
CA PRO A 169 -15.99 12.52 -13.54
C PRO A 169 -17.51 12.31 -13.63
N ARG A 170 -18.22 13.18 -14.35
CA ARG A 170 -19.69 13.10 -14.47
C ARG A 170 -20.09 11.65 -14.80
N ARG A 171 -20.76 10.97 -13.86
CA ARG A 171 -21.47 9.73 -14.17
C ARG A 171 -22.43 10.07 -15.31
N ARG A 172 -22.23 9.48 -16.49
CA ARG A 172 -23.28 9.42 -17.50
C ARG A 172 -24.39 8.57 -16.90
N LEU A 173 -25.28 9.19 -16.13
CA LEU A 173 -26.59 8.65 -15.87
C LEU A 173 -27.23 8.44 -17.24
N ALA A 174 -27.46 7.17 -17.58
CA ALA A 174 -28.19 6.79 -18.77
C ALA A 174 -29.54 7.53 -18.77
N ARG A 175 -29.64 8.57 -19.60
CA ARG A 175 -30.92 9.09 -20.07
C ARG A 175 -31.46 8.12 -21.12
N ASP A 176 -31.78 6.89 -20.73
CA ASP A 176 -32.44 5.89 -21.59
C ASP A 176 -33.64 5.25 -20.87
N GLY A 177 -34.37 6.05 -20.11
CA GLY A 177 -35.60 5.62 -19.47
C GLY A 177 -36.48 6.82 -19.22
N LEU A 178 -37.11 7.31 -20.28
CA LEU A 178 -38.35 8.11 -20.32
C LEU A 178 -38.49 8.68 -21.75
N VAL A 179 -38.68 7.81 -22.74
CA VAL A 179 -39.30 8.19 -24.01
C VAL A 179 -40.62 7.43 -24.09
N GLY A 180 -41.71 8.17 -23.89
CA GLY A 180 -43.00 7.97 -24.54
C GLY A 180 -43.73 6.64 -24.31
N SER A 181 -44.33 6.47 -23.12
CA SER A 181 -45.62 5.79 -23.02
C SER A 181 -46.70 6.87 -23.01
N ASP A 182 -46.96 7.47 -24.17
CA ASP A 182 -48.21 8.19 -24.39
C ASP A 182 -48.58 8.09 -25.87
N SER A 183 -49.44 7.13 -26.18
CA SER A 183 -50.21 7.07 -27.42
C SER A 183 -51.43 6.21 -27.15
N ARG A 184 -52.57 6.89 -27.29
CA ARG A 184 -53.95 6.42 -27.18
C ARG A 184 -54.27 5.24 -28.10
#